data_AF-K6UA84-F1
#
_entry.id   AF-K6UA84-F1
#
_cell.length_a   1.000
_cell.length_b   1.000
_cell.length_c   1.000
_cell.angle_alpha   90.00
_cell.angle_beta   90.00
_cell.angle_gamma   90.00
#
_symmetry.space_group_name_H-M   'P 1'
#
loop_
_entity.id
_entity.type
_entity.pdbx_description
1 polymer ?
#
loop_
_entity_poly.entity_id
_entity_poly.type
_entity_poly.pdbx_seq_one_letter_code
_entity_poly.pdbx_strand_id
1 'polypeptide(L)' 'MTFTTWLVKEKGFVSKAQFDSLVKKLPYESRRKLILYYKIEYKYYLDTRPMQLELEIK' A
#
# COMPACT_ATOMS: atom_id res chain seq x y z
N MET A 1 6.12 -7.89 -4.89
CA MET A 1 6.22 -6.73 -3.96
C MET A 1 5.29 -6.89 -2.74
N THR A 2 5.64 -6.38 -1.54
CA THR A 2 4.75 -6.39 -0.33
C THR A 2 3.94 -5.09 -0.17
N PHE A 3 2.84 -5.12 0.59
CA PHE A 3 2.02 -3.93 0.89
C PHE A 3 2.84 -2.78 1.52
N THR A 4 3.75 -3.12 2.44
CA THR A 4 4.62 -2.11 3.07
C THR A 4 5.59 -1.50 2.06
N THR A 5 6.21 -2.34 1.22
CA THR A 5 7.09 -1.86 0.16
C THR A 5 6.35 -0.98 -0.84
N TRP A 6 5.12 -1.33 -1.19
CA TRP A 6 4.26 -0.55 -2.08
C TRP A 6 3.88 0.80 -1.46
N LEU A 7 3.49 0.83 -0.18
CA LEU A 7 3.22 2.08 0.54
C LEU A 7 4.43 3.02 0.50
N VAL A 8 5.64 2.48 0.66
CA VAL A 8 6.86 3.28 0.67
C VAL A 8 7.23 3.75 -0.74
N LYS A 9 7.27 2.84 -1.70
CA LYS A 9 7.77 3.12 -3.06
C LYS A 9 6.76 3.88 -3.92
N GLU A 10 5.48 3.55 -3.82
CA GLU A 10 4.44 4.06 -4.74
C GLU A 10 3.53 5.11 -4.08
N LYS A 11 3.42 5.13 -2.74
CA LYS A 11 2.53 6.06 -2.01
C LYS A 11 3.26 7.10 -1.16
N GLY A 12 4.59 7.10 -1.16
CA GLY A 12 5.39 8.13 -0.51
C GLY A 12 5.40 8.08 1.03
N PHE A 13 4.98 6.95 1.63
CA PHE A 13 5.15 6.76 3.06
C PHE A 13 6.62 6.48 3.39
N VAL A 14 7.09 6.95 4.53
CA VAL A 14 8.43 6.67 5.06
C VAL A 14 8.51 5.24 5.57
N SER A 15 7.42 4.74 6.19
CA SER A 15 7.35 3.39 6.72
C SER A 15 5.91 2.96 7.00
N LYS A 16 5.71 1.66 7.27
CA LYS A 16 4.44 1.15 7.79
C LYS A 16 4.05 1.82 9.11
N ALA A 17 5.00 2.13 9.98
CA ALA A 17 4.72 2.79 11.27
C ALA A 17 4.15 4.20 11.07
N GLN A 18 4.63 4.94 10.07
CA GLN A 18 4.07 6.25 9.74
C GLN A 18 2.61 6.13 9.25
N PHE A 19 2.36 5.17 8.37
CA PHE A 19 1.00 4.86 7.90
C PHE A 19 0.07 4.46 9.07
N ASP A 20 0.52 3.56 9.93
CA ASP A 20 -0.26 3.11 11.10
C ASP A 20 -0.54 4.27 12.07
N SER A 21 0.41 5.19 12.25
CA SER A 21 0.24 6.41 13.05
C SER A 21 -0.81 7.36 12.48
N LEU A 22 -0.80 7.58 11.15
CA LEU A 22 -1.85 8.36 10.46
C LEU A 22 -3.23 7.73 10.68
N VAL A 23 -3.33 6.43 10.42
CA VAL A 23 -4.57 5.64 10.56
C VAL A 23 -5.09 5.69 12.01
N LYS A 24 -4.20 5.64 13.01
CA LYS A 24 -4.56 5.70 14.43
C LYS A 24 -5.14 7.06 14.85
N LYS A 25 -4.71 8.16 14.23
CA LYS A 25 -5.22 9.52 14.52
C LYS A 25 -6.63 9.77 13.97
N LEU A 26 -7.12 8.90 13.09
CA LEU A 26 -8.44 9.06 12.49
C LEU A 26 -9.55 8.44 13.37
N PRO A 27 -10.76 9.03 13.33
CA PRO A 27 -11.98 8.39 13.84
C PRO A 27 -12.19 7.01 13.20
N TYR A 28 -12.88 6.12 13.90
CA TYR A 28 -13.03 4.72 13.50
C TYR A 28 -13.56 4.55 12.07
N GLU A 29 -14.57 5.31 11.67
CA GLU A 29 -15.14 5.22 10.32
C GLU A 29 -14.15 5.64 9.23
N SER A 30 -13.48 6.78 9.43
CA SER A 30 -12.45 7.29 8.52
C SER A 30 -11.25 6.33 8.44
N ARG A 31 -10.86 5.74 9.58
CA ARG A 31 -9.82 4.71 9.67
C ARG A 31 -10.16 3.50 8.80
N ARG A 32 -11.38 2.99 8.95
CA ARG A 32 -11.85 1.81 8.20
C ARG A 32 -11.86 2.08 6.69
N LYS A 33 -12.35 3.25 6.28
CA LYS A 33 -12.38 3.68 4.87
C LYS A 33 -10.96 3.80 4.29
N LEU A 34 -10.04 4.44 5.02
CA LEU A 34 -8.66 4.63 4.57
C LEU A 34 -7.92 3.30 4.40
N ILE A 35 -8.01 2.39 5.37
CA ILE A 35 -7.39 1.07 5.27
C ILE A 35 -7.95 0.30 4.06
N LEU A 36 -9.28 0.34 3.86
CA LEU A 36 -9.92 -0.37 2.76
C LEU A 36 -9.47 0.20 1.41
N TYR A 37 -9.42 1.53 1.28
CA TYR A 37 -8.96 2.22 0.08
C TYR A 37 -7.56 1.73 -0.34
N TYR A 38 -6.57 1.82 0.55
CA TYR A 38 -5.20 1.40 0.23
C TYR A 38 -5.09 -0.10 -0.03
N LYS A 39 -5.91 -0.94 0.61
CA LYS A 39 -5.92 -2.40 0.31
C LYS A 39 -6.46 -2.70 -1.09
N ILE A 40 -7.54 -2.04 -1.49
CA ILE A 40 -8.12 -2.20 -2.84
C ILE A 40 -7.12 -1.70 -3.88
N GLU A 41 -6.54 -0.53 -3.66
CA GLU A 41 -5.57 0.06 -4.56
C GLU A 41 -4.30 -0.78 -4.69
N TYR A 42 -3.81 -1.37 -3.59
CA TYR A 42 -2.69 -2.31 -3.62
C TYR A 42 -3.03 -3.58 -4.41
N LYS A 43 -4.23 -4.12 -4.24
CA LYS A 43 -4.68 -5.27 -5.03
C LYS A 43 -4.72 -4.93 -6.51
N TYR A 44 -5.31 -3.78 -6.87
CA TYR A 44 -5.34 -3.31 -8.24
C TYR A 44 -3.93 -3.11 -8.82
N TYR A 45 -3.00 -2.56 -8.03
CA TYR A 45 -1.61 -2.41 -8.43
C TYR A 45 -0.94 -3.77 -8.73
N LEU A 46 -1.21 -4.80 -7.92
CA LEU A 46 -0.71 -6.16 -8.17
C LEU A 46 -1.34 -6.78 -9.42
N ASP A 47 -2.64 -6.54 -9.65
CA ASP A 47 -3.38 -7.09 -10.78
C ASP A 47 -3.01 -6.41 -12.11
N THR A 48 -2.58 -5.14 -12.08
CA THR A 48 -2.30 -4.34 -13.28
C THR A 48 -0.83 -4.19 -13.64
N ARG A 49 0.11 -4.41 -12.70
CA ARG A 49 1.51 -4.56 -13.09
C ARG A 49 1.73 -5.97 -13.64
N PRO A 50 2.17 -6.12 -14.90
CA PRO A 50 2.57 -7.43 -15.37
C PRO A 50 3.70 -7.93 -14.48
N MET A 51 3.56 -9.15 -13.97
CA MET A 51 4.55 -9.93 -13.23
C MET A 51 5.91 -10.05 -13.97
N GLN A 52 5.99 -9.54 -15.21
CA GLN A 52 7.12 -9.60 -16.14
C GLN A 52 8.35 -8.78 -15.71
N LEU A 53 8.22 -7.77 -14.85
CA LEU A 53 9.39 -7.02 -14.37
C LEU A 53 10.24 -7.78 -13.33
N GLU A 54 9.76 -8.89 -12.78
CA GLU A 54 10.54 -9.76 -11.89
C GLU A 54 11.29 -10.88 -12.65
N LEU A 55 11.09 -11.03 -13.97
CA LEU A 55 11.73 -12.06 -14.81
C LEU A 55 12.92 -11.57 -15.67
N GLU A 56 13.19 -10.27 -15.76
CA GLU A 56 14.29 -9.71 -16.59
C GLU A 56 15.61 -9.49 -15.83
N ILE A 57 15.82 -10.18 -14.70
CA ILE A 57 17.15 -10.29 -14.08
C ILE A 57 17.39 -11.73 -13.61
N LYS A 58 17.61 -12.64 -14.56
CA LYS A 58 18.51 -13.79 -14.37
C LYS A 58 18.91 -14.43 -15.69
#